data_AF-A0A5C7L769-F1
#
_entry.id   AF-A0A5C7L769-F1
#
_cell.length_a   1.000
_cell.length_b   1.000
_cell.length_c   1.000
_cell.angle_alpha   90.00
_cell.angle_beta   90.00
_cell.angle_gamma   90.00
#
_symmetry.space_group_name_H-M   'P 1'
#
loop_
_entity.id
_entity.type
_entity.pdbx_description
1 polymer ?
#
loop_
_entity_poly.entity_id
_entity_poly.type
_entity_poly.pdbx_seq_one_letter_code
_entity_poly.pdbx_strand_id
1 'polypeptide(L)'
;MPKRVDEPGSGNGVPDAVGQFETAMKELEALVQKMEHGELRLEESLQLFERGIALAQQCRLSLEKAELKVQNLLESAGDKDASA
;
A
#
# COMPACT_ATOMS: atom_id res chain seq x y z
N MET A 1 -19.10 -5.69 24.66
CA MET A 1 -18.26 -6.71 23.98
C MET A 1 -17.00 -6.00 23.48
N PRO A 2 -15.80 -6.22 24.05
CA PRO A 2 -14.60 -5.55 23.52
C PRO A 2 -14.05 -6.35 22.33
N LYS A 3 -13.97 -5.71 21.15
CA LYS A 3 -13.24 -6.24 20.00
C LYS A 3 -11.74 -6.07 20.28
N ARG A 4 -11.03 -7.17 20.46
CA ARG A 4 -9.56 -7.19 20.53
C ARG A 4 -9.00 -6.80 19.17
N VAL A 5 -8.26 -5.71 19.16
CA VAL A 5 -7.30 -5.29 18.13
C VAL A 5 -6.22 -4.64 19.01
N ASP A 6 -5.02 -5.18 19.18
CA ASP A 6 -4.05 -5.64 18.20
C ASP A 6 -3.04 -6.53 18.95
N GLU A 7 -2.69 -7.71 18.44
CA GLU A 7 -1.51 -8.47 18.93
C GLU A 7 -0.25 -7.89 18.27
N PRO A 8 0.80 -7.53 19.02
CA PRO A 8 2.06 -7.10 18.40
C PRO A 8 2.80 -8.33 17.88
N GLY A 9 2.51 -8.70 16.63
CA GLY A 9 3.23 -9.74 15.91
C GLY A 9 4.70 -9.36 15.72
N SER A 10 5.57 -10.07 16.42
CA SER A 10 7.01 -10.08 16.17
C SER A 10 7.29 -10.62 14.76
N GLY A 11 7.80 -9.79 13.84
CA GLY A 11 8.13 -10.24 12.48
C GLY A 11 8.82 -9.20 11.59
N ASN A 12 10.13 -9.35 11.41
CA ASN A 12 11.02 -8.75 10.41
C ASN A 12 10.38 -7.85 9.30
N GLY A 13 10.31 -6.54 9.55
CA GLY A 13 10.68 -5.48 8.61
C GLY A 13 9.84 -5.19 7.34
N VAL A 14 8.77 -5.92 7.00
CA VAL A 14 7.87 -5.55 5.89
C VAL A 14 6.68 -4.61 6.23
N PRO A 15 6.41 -4.18 7.50
CA PRO A 15 5.09 -3.62 7.83
C PRO A 15 4.83 -2.21 7.25
N ASP A 16 5.86 -1.43 6.95
CA ASP A 16 5.72 -0.04 6.53
C ASP A 16 5.17 0.12 5.10
N ALA A 17 5.67 -0.68 4.13
CA ALA A 17 5.22 -0.62 2.74
C ALA A 17 3.81 -1.21 2.57
N VAL A 18 3.49 -2.29 3.29
CA VAL A 18 2.15 -2.90 3.24
C VAL A 18 1.10 -1.98 3.86
N GLY A 19 1.40 -1.35 5.00
CA GLY A 19 0.50 -0.37 5.61
C GLY A 19 0.26 0.87 4.74
N GLN A 20 1.29 1.36 4.06
CA GLN A 20 1.18 2.46 3.09
C GLN A 20 0.30 2.07 1.89
N PHE A 21 0.48 0.86 1.35
CA PHE A 21 -0.36 0.34 0.28
C PHE A 21 -1.84 0.26 0.69
N GLU A 22 -2.14 -0.37 1.82
CA GLU A 22 -3.54 -0.52 2.27
C GLU A 22 -4.21 0.83 2.50
N THR A 23 -3.47 1.80 3.04
CA THR A 23 -4.00 3.14 3.30
C THR A 23 -4.29 3.87 1.99
N ALA A 24 -3.35 3.87 1.05
CA ALA A 24 -3.51 4.52 -0.25
C ALA A 24 -4.63 3.86 -1.07
N MET A 25 -4.76 2.53 -1.00
CA MET A 25 -5.81 1.78 -1.70
C MET A 25 -7.20 2.09 -1.15
N LYS A 26 -7.38 2.10 0.18
CA LYS A 26 -8.65 2.48 0.81
C LYS A 26 -9.08 3.89 0.44
N GLU A 27 -8.14 4.83 0.41
CA GLU A 27 -8.44 6.20 0.01
C GLU A 27 -8.83 6.30 -1.46
N LEU A 28 -8.14 5.56 -2.34
CA LEU A 28 -8.43 5.53 -3.76
C LEU A 28 -9.83 4.95 -4.04
N GLU A 29 -10.22 3.88 -3.35
CA GLU A 29 -11.57 3.30 -3.42
C GLU A 29 -12.64 4.30 -3.03
N ALA A 30 -12.47 4.98 -1.89
CA ALA A 30 -13.40 6.01 -1.42
C ALA A 30 -13.51 7.18 -2.40
N LEU A 31 -12.39 7.57 -3.02
CA LEU A 31 -12.35 8.61 -4.03
C LEU A 31 -13.13 8.22 -5.29
N VAL A 32 -12.91 7.00 -5.81
CA VAL A 32 -13.63 6.48 -6.97
C VAL A 32 -15.12 6.43 -6.70
N GLN A 33 -15.54 5.92 -5.53
CA GLN A 33 -16.96 5.91 -5.13
C GLN A 33 -17.58 7.32 -5.12
N LYS A 34 -16.81 8.33 -4.69
CA LYS A 34 -17.26 9.72 -4.71
C LYS A 34 -17.39 10.27 -6.13
N MET A 35 -16.47 9.92 -7.03
CA MET A 35 -16.53 10.30 -8.44
C MET A 35 -17.72 9.66 -9.18
N GLU A 36 -18.05 8.41 -8.84
CA GLU A 36 -19.18 7.67 -9.43
C GLU A 36 -20.55 8.22 -8.99
N HIS A 37 -20.64 8.90 -7.85
CA HIS A 37 -21.89 9.50 -7.38
C HIS A 37 -22.39 10.66 -8.26
N GLY A 38 -21.51 11.28 -9.06
CA GLY A 38 -21.91 12.21 -10.12
C GLY A 38 -22.37 13.61 -9.67
N GLU A 39 -22.34 13.95 -8.39
CA GLU A 39 -22.77 15.26 -7.85
C GLU A 39 -21.64 16.31 -7.76
N LEU A 40 -20.50 16.06 -8.43
CA LEU A 40 -19.30 16.89 -8.33
C LEU A 40 -19.28 18.02 -9.36
N ARG A 41 -18.84 19.22 -8.94
CA ARG A 41 -18.48 20.28 -9.88
C ARG A 41 -17.19 19.91 -10.62
N LEU A 42 -16.99 20.52 -11.79
CA LEU A 42 -15.80 20.27 -12.62
C LEU A 42 -14.47 20.44 -11.85
N GLU A 43 -14.35 21.53 -11.08
CA GLU A 43 -13.16 21.79 -10.25
C GLU A 43 -12.91 20.66 -9.23
N GLU A 44 -13.97 20.18 -8.57
CA GLU A 44 -13.88 19.10 -7.59
C GLU A 44 -13.49 17.78 -8.28
N SER A 45 -14.05 17.50 -9.46
CA SER A 45 -13.69 16.33 -10.26
C SER A 45 -12.22 16.33 -10.68
N LEU A 46 -11.66 17.50 -11.02
CA LEU A 46 -10.24 17.63 -11.36
C LEU A 46 -9.35 17.39 -10.14
N GLN A 47 -9.70 17.96 -8.97
CA GLN A 47 -8.95 17.74 -7.74
C GLN A 47 -8.96 16.27 -7.30
N LEU A 48 -10.11 15.60 -7.38
CA LEU A 48 -10.19 14.17 -7.08
C LEU A 48 -9.39 13.34 -8.09
N PHE A 49 -9.42 13.69 -9.37
CA PHE A 49 -8.63 12.99 -10.38
C PHE A 49 -7.13 13.09 -10.11
N GLU A 50 -6.61 14.30 -9.83
CA GLU A 50 -5.21 14.50 -9.46
C GLU A 50 -4.81 13.69 -8.22
N ARG A 51 -5.67 13.71 -7.18
CA ARG A 51 -5.47 12.90 -5.97
C ARG A 51 -5.46 11.41 -6.30
N GLY A 52 -6.36 10.95 -7.16
CA GLY A 52 -6.43 9.56 -7.61
C GLY A 52 -5.14 9.10 -8.30
N ILE A 53 -4.56 9.92 -9.17
CA ILE A 53 -3.26 9.64 -9.80
C ILE A 53 -2.16 9.51 -8.74
N ALA A 54 -2.12 10.43 -7.77
CA ALA A 54 -1.11 10.41 -6.71
C ALA A 54 -1.22 9.13 -5.85
N LEU A 55 -2.44 8.73 -5.49
CA LEU A 55 -2.69 7.49 -4.73
C LEU A 55 -2.30 6.25 -5.52
N ALA A 56 -2.64 6.17 -6.81
CA ALA A 56 -2.25 5.06 -7.68
C ALA A 56 -0.71 4.93 -7.77
N GLN A 57 0.00 6.06 -7.86
CA GLN A 57 1.45 6.07 -7.84
C GLN A 57 2.03 5.59 -6.50
N GLN A 58 1.43 5.99 -5.37
CA GLN A 58 1.82 5.51 -4.03
C GLN A 58 1.63 4.00 -3.87
N CYS A 59 0.52 3.46 -4.37
CA CYS A 59 0.29 2.02 -4.40
C CYS A 59 1.40 1.29 -5.16
N ARG A 60 1.74 1.76 -6.36
CA ARG A 60 2.82 1.17 -7.18
C ARG A 60 4.15 1.17 -6.46
N LEU A 61 4.56 2.32 -5.88
CA LEU A 61 5.81 2.43 -5.14
C LEU A 61 5.86 1.52 -3.91
N SER A 62 4.72 1.33 -3.25
CA SER A 62 4.64 0.43 -2.09
C SER A 62 4.85 -1.03 -2.50
N LEU A 63 4.26 -1.45 -3.63
CA LEU A 63 4.47 -2.78 -4.20
C LEU A 63 5.92 -2.99 -4.66
N GLU A 64 6.51 -2.02 -5.36
CA GLU A 64 7.92 -2.06 -5.79
C GLU A 64 8.88 -2.24 -4.60
N LYS A 65 8.64 -1.50 -3.50
CA LYS A 65 9.43 -1.65 -2.27
C LYS A 65 9.27 -3.04 -1.64
N ALA A 66 8.04 -3.56 -1.60
CA ALA A 66 7.77 -4.88 -1.05
C ALA A 66 8.47 -5.96 -1.88
N GLU A 67 8.40 -5.88 -3.21
CA GLU A 67 9.07 -6.79 -4.14
C GLU A 67 10.58 -6.77 -3.97
N LEU A 68 11.21 -5.58 -3.97
CA LEU A 68 12.65 -5.44 -3.75
C LEU A 68 13.07 -6.06 -2.42
N LYS A 69 12.27 -5.89 -1.37
CA LYS A 69 12.58 -6.48 -0.07
C LYS A 69 12.52 -8.00 -0.11
N VAL A 70 11.54 -8.58 -0.79
CA VAL A 70 11.43 -10.03 -0.99
C VAL A 70 12.65 -10.55 -1.75
N GLN A 71 13.03 -9.90 -2.86
CA GLN A 71 14.21 -10.28 -3.65
C GLN A 71 15.49 -10.30 -2.81
N ASN A 72 15.75 -9.23 -2.05
CA ASN A 72 16.92 -9.14 -1.16
C ASN A 72 16.93 -10.25 -0.09
N LEU A 73 15.76 -10.63 0.44
CA LEU A 73 15.64 -11.73 1.41
C LEU A 73 15.94 -13.10 0.79
N LEU A 74 15.49 -13.33 -0.45
CA LEU A 74 15.79 -14.55 -1.21
C LEU A 74 17.28 -14.67 -1.53
N GLU A 75 17.92 -13.58 -1.97
CA GLU A 75 19.37 -13.54 -2.21
C GLU A 75 20.16 -13.81 -0.91
N SER A 76 19.75 -13.18 0.19
CA SER A 76 20.38 -13.37 1.51
C SER A 76 20.17 -14.77 2.09
N ALA A 77 19.12 -15.48 1.67
CA ALA A 77 18.88 -16.85 2.07
C ALA A 77 19.71 -17.83 1.22
N GLY A 78 19.79 -17.62 -0.09
CA GLY A 78 20.57 -18.47 -1.00
C GLY A 78 22.09 -18.45 -0.76
N ASP A 79 22.63 -17.33 -0.27
CA ASP A 79 24.05 -17.21 0.09
C ASP A 79 24.44 -18.04 1.34
N LYS A 80 23.47 -18.28 2.24
CA LYS A 80 23.73 -19.01 3.50
C LYS A 80 23.79 -20.53 3.33
N ASP A 81 23.18 -21.07 2.28
CA ASP A 81 23.21 -22.51 2.00
C ASP A 81 24.42 -22.93 1.15
N ALA A 82 25.06 -22.00 0.43
CA ALA A 82 26.24 -22.29 -0.40
C ALA A 82 27.57 -22.31 0.38
N SER A 83 27.57 -21.86 1.65
CA SER A 83 28.75 -21.77 2.51
C SER A 83 28.76 -22.82 3.65
N ALA A 84 27.85 -23.79 3.64
CA ALA A 84 27.75 -24.87 4.65
C ALA A 84 28.29 -26.21 4.13
#